data_AF-A0A660M7M5-F1
#
_entry.id   AF-A0A660M7M5-F1
#
_cell.length_a   1.000
_cell.length_b   1.000
_cell.length_c   1.000
_cell.angle_alpha   90.00
_cell.angle_beta   90.00
_cell.angle_gamma   90.00
#
_symmetry.space_group_name_H-M   'P 1'
#
loop_
_entity.id
_entity.type
_entity.pdbx_description
1 polymer ?
#
loop_
_entity_poly.entity_id
_entity_poly.type
_entity_poly.pdbx_seq_one_letter_code
_entity_poly.pdbx_strand_id
1 'polypeptide(L)'
;KGQLVYAISSEDEIAAAQVLGKFAKTHPEMKLVGAFADNGDVMDTATVTTLSELPSKDQLIGQIVDTLLSPINAIAGGLTNEDLEFRKATN
;
A
#
# COMPACT_ATOMS: atom_id res chain seq x y z
N LYS A 1 28.85 16.01 -6.00
CA LYS A 1 28.47 16.40 -4.63
C LYS A 1 26.96 16.25 -4.54
N GLY A 2 26.47 15.15 -3.97
CA GLY A 2 25.02 14.89 -3.86
C GLY A 2 24.51 15.37 -2.51
N GLN A 3 23.26 15.82 -2.47
CA GLN A 3 22.56 16.12 -1.23
C GLN A 3 21.98 14.82 -0.68
N LEU A 4 22.33 14.50 0.57
CA LEU A 4 21.76 13.37 1.29
C LEU A 4 20.60 13.88 2.14
N VAL A 5 19.44 13.24 2.00
CA VAL A 5 18.24 13.55 2.76
C VAL A 5 17.93 12.34 3.64
N TYR A 6 17.77 12.59 4.94
CA TYR A 6 17.40 11.58 5.91
C TYR A 6 15.97 11.88 6.39
N ALA A 7 15.12 10.86 6.38
CA ALA A 7 13.79 10.92 6.94
C ALA A 7 13.67 9.84 8.02
N ILE A 8 13.19 10.23 9.20
CA ILE A 8 13.03 9.36 10.36
C ILE A 8 11.59 9.55 10.84
N SER A 9 10.93 8.45 11.15
CA SER A 9 9.55 8.42 11.64
C SER A 9 9.52 7.57 12.91
N SER A 10 8.93 8.10 13.97
CA SER A 10 8.84 7.41 15.27
C SER A 10 7.56 6.59 15.44
N GLU A 11 6.54 6.86 14.61
CA GLU A 11 5.21 6.24 14.72
C GLU A 11 5.04 5.04 13.77
N ASP A 12 5.70 5.10 12.61
CA ASP A 12 5.66 4.07 11.57
C ASP A 12 7.01 3.94 10.88
N GLU A 13 7.61 2.76 11.02
CA GLU A 13 8.93 2.38 10.51
C GLU A 13 9.02 2.50 8.98
N ILE A 14 7.91 2.33 8.26
CA ILE A 14 7.88 2.36 6.79
C ILE A 14 7.40 3.69 6.20
N ALA A 15 6.80 4.58 7.01
CA ALA A 15 6.23 5.84 6.51
C ALA A 15 7.28 6.76 5.87
N ALA A 16 8.46 6.86 6.47
CA ALA A 16 9.57 7.65 5.93
C ALA A 16 10.03 7.12 4.55
N ALA A 17 10.14 5.80 4.42
CA ALA A 17 10.50 5.14 3.16
C ALA A 17 9.42 5.36 2.09
N GLN A 18 8.14 5.25 2.45
CA GLN A 18 7.02 5.49 1.52
C GLN A 18 6.98 6.91 0.97
N VAL A 19 7.17 7.92 1.83
CA VAL A 19 7.16 9.33 1.40
C VAL A 19 8.32 9.60 0.45
N LEU A 20 9.52 9.11 0.79
CA LEU A 20 10.70 9.24 -0.07
C LEU A 20 10.56 8.45 -1.38
N GLY A 21 9.95 7.25 -1.36
CA GLY A 21 9.67 6.46 -2.56
C GLY A 21 8.65 7.12 -3.48
N LYS A 22 7.56 7.67 -2.93
CA LYS A 22 6.58 8.47 -3.69
C LYS A 22 7.23 9.71 -4.30
N PHE A 23 8.14 10.36 -3.57
CA PHE A 23 8.88 11.52 -4.07
C PHE A 23 9.91 11.15 -5.15
N ALA A 24 10.61 10.02 -5.01
CA ALA A 24 11.55 9.51 -6.01
C ALA A 24 10.84 9.12 -7.32
N LYS A 25 9.57 8.65 -7.25
CA LYS A 25 8.74 8.38 -8.44
C LYS A 25 8.38 9.65 -9.21
N THR A 26 8.22 10.78 -8.54
CA THR A 26 7.91 12.07 -9.20
C THR A 26 9.17 12.84 -9.63
N HIS A 27 10.31 12.60 -8.97
CA HIS A 27 11.60 13.25 -9.25
C HIS A 27 12.69 12.19 -9.45
N PRO A 28 12.93 11.73 -10.69
CA PRO A 28 13.86 10.63 -10.98
C PRO A 28 15.34 10.96 -10.69
N GLU A 29 15.64 12.21 -10.38
CA GLU A 29 16.95 12.69 -9.93
C GLU A 29 17.28 12.24 -8.49
N MET A 30 16.24 11.94 -7.70
CA MET A 30 16.33 11.41 -6.34
C MET A 30 16.38 9.88 -6.40
N LYS A 31 17.49 9.31 -5.91
CA LYS A 31 17.67 7.87 -5.75
C LYS A 31 17.70 7.51 -4.28
N LEU A 32 16.97 6.46 -3.92
CA LEU A 32 17.07 5.85 -2.61
C LEU A 32 18.42 5.11 -2.52
N VAL A 33 19.26 5.49 -1.55
CA VAL A 33 20.64 4.99 -1.43
C VAL A 33 20.78 3.93 -0.32
N GLY A 34 19.85 3.90 0.64
CA GLY A 34 19.86 2.96 1.75
C GLY A 34 18.90 3.39 2.85
N ALA A 35 18.57 2.48 3.76
CA ALA A 35 17.83 2.76 4.98
C ALA A 35 18.49 2.03 6.15
N PHE A 36 18.23 2.53 7.35
CA PHE A 36 18.67 1.90 8.58
C PHE A 36 17.44 1.34 9.28
N ALA A 37 17.48 0.05 9.62
CA ALA A 37 16.49 -0.54 10.50
C ALA A 37 16.73 -0.11 11.95
N ASP A 38 15.73 -0.25 12.80
CA ASP A 38 15.78 0.17 14.22
C ASP A 38 16.88 -0.57 15.02
N ASN A 39 17.28 -1.75 14.55
CA ASN A 39 18.39 -2.54 15.09
C ASN A 39 19.78 -2.10 14.60
N GLY A 40 19.87 -1.07 13.74
CA GLY A 40 21.11 -0.56 13.16
C GLY A 40 21.57 -1.29 11.89
N ASP A 41 20.80 -2.24 11.38
CA ASP A 41 21.15 -2.95 10.14
C ASP A 41 21.00 -2.02 8.92
N VAL A 42 22.03 -2.02 8.08
CA VAL A 42 22.02 -1.29 6.81
C VAL A 42 21.26 -2.10 5.77
N MET A 43 20.12 -1.58 5.32
CA MET A 43 19.30 -2.19 4.29
C MET A 43 19.73 -1.69 2.92
N ASP A 44 19.98 -2.63 1.99
CA ASP A 44 20.31 -2.32 0.61
C ASP A 44 19.13 -1.64 -0.10
N THR A 45 19.47 -0.83 -1.10
CA THR A 45 18.57 -0.08 -1.99
C THR A 45 17.38 -0.89 -2.51
N ALA A 46 17.56 -2.18 -2.83
CA ALA A 46 16.47 -3.07 -3.23
C ALA A 46 15.43 -3.25 -2.12
N THR A 47 15.89 -3.52 -0.90
CA THR A 47 15.03 -3.68 0.28
C THR A 47 14.34 -2.38 0.65
N VAL A 48 15.03 -1.25 0.56
CA VAL A 48 14.45 0.09 0.80
C VAL A 48 13.36 0.41 -0.20
N THR A 49 13.54 0.01 -1.46
CA THR A 49 12.53 0.19 -2.50
C THR A 49 11.29 -0.62 -2.17
N THR A 50 11.42 -1.89 -1.79
CA THR A 50 10.29 -2.72 -1.37
C THR A 50 9.56 -2.13 -0.16
N LEU A 51 10.29 -1.63 0.84
CA LEU A 51 9.68 -0.98 2.01
C LEU A 51 8.96 0.31 1.65
N SER A 52 9.45 1.06 0.66
CA SER A 52 8.78 2.26 0.16
C SER A 52 7.46 2.00 -0.57
N GLU A 53 7.25 0.76 -1.02
CA GLU A 53 6.04 0.34 -1.74
C GLU A 53 5.00 -0.32 -0.85
N LEU A 54 5.39 -0.76 0.36
CA LEU A 54 4.43 -1.23 1.35
C LEU A 54 3.44 -0.11 1.67
N PRO A 55 2.13 -0.39 1.79
CA PRO A 55 1.14 0.58 2.24
C PRO A 55 1.24 0.83 3.75
N SER A 56 0.64 1.91 4.26
CA SER A 56 0.63 2.19 5.71
C SER A 56 -0.20 1.16 6.49
N LYS A 57 -0.02 1.09 7.82
CA LYS A 57 -0.76 0.15 8.69
C LYS A 57 -2.28 0.21 8.49
N ASP A 58 -2.86 1.41 8.50
CA ASP A 58 -4.31 1.59 8.31
C ASP A 58 -4.77 1.17 6.91
N GLN A 59 -3.95 1.44 5.89
CA GLN A 59 -4.22 1.00 4.52
C GLN A 59 -4.15 -0.52 4.39
N LEU A 60 -3.20 -1.16 5.05
CA LEU A 60 -3.06 -2.62 5.07
C LEU A 60 -4.24 -3.28 5.77
N ILE A 61 -4.70 -2.71 6.90
CA ILE A 61 -5.92 -3.16 7.58
C ILE A 61 -7.13 -3.01 6.64
N GLY A 62 -7.26 -1.87 5.97
CA GLY A 62 -8.31 -1.64 4.98
C GLY A 62 -8.30 -2.67 3.86
N GLN A 63 -7.14 -3.01 3.31
CA GLN A 63 -6.98 -4.04 2.27
C GLN A 63 -7.39 -5.44 2.76
N ILE A 64 -7.03 -5.80 4.00
CA ILE A 64 -7.43 -7.09 4.59
C ILE A 64 -8.96 -7.12 4.76
N VAL A 65 -9.54 -6.06 5.31
CA VAL A 65 -10.99 -5.94 5.48
C VAL A 65 -11.70 -6.03 4.13
N ASP A 66 -11.21 -5.33 3.11
CA ASP A 66 -11.79 -5.36 1.76
C ASP A 66 -11.69 -6.76 1.14
N THR A 67 -10.56 -7.44 1.32
CA THR A 67 -10.37 -8.83 0.87
C THR A 67 -11.36 -9.79 1.54
N LEU A 68 -11.66 -9.60 2.83
CA LEU A 68 -12.64 -10.39 3.57
C LEU A 68 -14.10 -10.06 3.16
N LEU A 69 -14.38 -8.80 2.84
CA LEU A 69 -15.72 -8.34 2.42
C LEU A 69 -16.03 -8.67 0.95
N SER A 70 -15.00 -8.80 0.11
CA SER A 70 -15.13 -9.14 -1.32
C SER A 70 -16.07 -10.33 -1.61
N PRO A 71 -15.93 -11.50 -0.96
CA PRO A 71 -16.85 -12.62 -1.20
C PRO A 71 -18.29 -12.36 -0.71
N ILE A 72 -18.47 -11.60 0.37
CA ILE A 72 -19.80 -11.25 0.90
C ILE A 72 -20.53 -10.33 -0.09
N ASN A 73 -19.81 -9.34 -0.61
CA ASN A 73 -20.34 -8.42 -1.63
C ASN A 73 -20.70 -9.16 -2.93
N ALA A 74 -19.91 -10.16 -3.32
CA ALA A 74 -20.19 -10.98 -4.50
C ALA A 74 -21.49 -11.80 -4.34
N ILE A 75 -21.75 -12.38 -3.16
CA ILE A 75 -22.97 -13.15 -2.87
C ILE A 75 -24.20 -12.23 -2.85
N ALA A 76 -24.12 -11.09 -2.17
CA ALA A 76 -25.21 -10.11 -2.13
C ALA A 76 -25.52 -9.56 -3.54
N GLY A 77 -24.49 -9.29 -4.34
CA GLY A 77 -24.64 -8.93 -5.76
C GLY A 77 -25.31 -10.03 -6.59
N GLY A 78 -24.95 -11.30 -6.36
CA GLY A 78 -25.57 -12.43 -7.05
C GLY A 78 -27.07 -12.56 -6.78
N LEU A 79 -27.46 -12.51 -5.50
CA LEU A 79 -28.87 -12.59 -5.08
C LEU A 79 -29.73 -11.45 -5.64
N THR A 80 -29.22 -10.22 -5.56
CA THR A 80 -29.94 -9.05 -6.07
C THR A 80 -30.10 -9.09 -7.59
N ASN A 81 -29.11 -9.63 -8.33
CA ASN A 81 -29.22 -9.80 -9.76
C ASN A 81 -30.24 -10.87 -10.16
N GLU A 82 -30.33 -11.97 -9.41
CA GLU A 82 -31.31 -13.03 -9.66
C GLU A 82 -32.76 -12.54 -9.44
N ASP A 83 -32.98 -11.75 -8.38
CA ASP A 83 -34.28 -11.10 -8.13
C ASP A 83 -34.70 -10.13 -9.26
N LEU A 84 -33.74 -9.44 -9.88
CA LEU A 84 -34.00 -8.54 -11.01
C LEU A 84 -34.36 -9.32 -12.29
N GLU A 85 -33.67 -10.43 -12.55
CA GLU A 85 -33.96 -11.29 -13.72
C GLU A 85 -35.33 -11.98 -13.58
N PHE A 86 -35.71 -12.43 -12.38
CA PHE A 86 -37.06 -12.96 -12.12
C PHE A 86 -38.15 -11.91 -12.39
N ARG A 87 -37.93 -10.66 -11.96
CA ARG A 87 -38.87 -9.55 -12.19
C ARG A 87 -38.98 -9.14 -13.67
N LYS A 88 -37.91 -9.31 -14.46
CA LYS A 88 -37.95 -9.08 -15.92
C LYS A 88 -38.64 -10.21 -16.67
N ALA A 89 -38.50 -11.46 -16.22
CA ALA A 89 -39.14 -12.62 -16.85
C ALA A 89 -40.65 -12.73 -16.59
N THR A 90 -41.17 -12.01 -15.60
CA THR A 90 -42.58 -12.06 -15.16
C THR A 90 -43.43 -10.87 -15.64
N ASN A 91 -42.84 -9.87 -16.31
CA ASN A 91 -43.54 -8.74 -16.95
C ASN A 91 -43.37 -8.82 -18.48
#